data_AF-E4XPZ6-F1
#
_entry.id   AF-E4XPZ6-F1
#
_cell.length_a   1.000
_cell.length_b   1.000
_cell.length_c   1.000
_cell.angle_alpha   90.00
_cell.angle_beta   90.00
_cell.angle_gamma   90.00
#
_symmetry.space_group_name_H-M   'P 1'
#
loop_
_entity.id
_entity.type
_entity.pdbx_description
1 polymer ?
#
loop_
_entity_poly.entity_id
_entity_poly.type
_entity_poly.pdbx_seq_one_letter_code
_entity_poly.pdbx_strand_id
1 'polypeptide(L)'
;MTKCVNLDIKNLTKNILDQKSSNLCVPISVTTLLRFAIKNDLSFVDQYDNYTFEKILTILTMIVYPRSLAGLNLNPKKEENDFQTNDVETLLERICKKTYLYTSGWEIVRTQSYSEPAESTCEFEKVLLNENYVFSRPLSVTGAYFLPTRRIDGIDYPEEVFFHQMTLDRIENGEYVLQNTQFSVNHPPVIKIKQTRPYYDSSSFVTNLFNQTGDNFYDDGVLKMKLVNETLFMNKNCWYHLPQAYSLTLKKI
;
A
#
# COMPACT_ATOMS: atom_id res chain seq x y z
N MET A 1 -8.17 -5.20 -20.65
CA MET A 1 -9.15 -5.84 -19.77
C MET A 1 -8.44 -6.30 -18.50
N THR A 2 -8.69 -5.60 -17.39
CA THR A 2 -8.17 -5.91 -16.04
C THR A 2 -8.97 -7.10 -15.52
N LYS A 3 -8.30 -8.17 -15.06
CA LYS A 3 -9.00 -9.37 -14.61
C LYS A 3 -9.40 -9.16 -13.14
N CYS A 4 -10.65 -8.81 -12.90
CA CYS A 4 -11.21 -8.74 -11.54
C CYS A 4 -11.44 -10.15 -11.01
N VAL A 5 -10.92 -10.46 -9.82
CA VAL A 5 -11.21 -11.72 -9.14
C VAL A 5 -12.18 -11.43 -7.99
N ASN A 6 -13.37 -12.03 -8.03
CA ASN A 6 -14.35 -11.96 -6.94
C ASN A 6 -13.88 -12.84 -5.78
N LEU A 7 -13.59 -12.22 -4.63
CA LEU A 7 -13.09 -12.92 -3.44
C LEU A 7 -13.80 -12.48 -2.17
N ASP A 8 -13.64 -13.29 -1.12
CA ASP A 8 -14.27 -13.11 0.19
C ASP A 8 -13.54 -12.02 1.02
N ILE A 9 -13.84 -10.78 0.65
CA ILE A 9 -13.35 -9.55 1.24
C ILE A 9 -14.53 -8.89 1.96
N LYS A 10 -14.31 -8.49 3.22
CA LYS A 10 -15.41 -8.04 4.10
C LYS A 10 -15.57 -6.52 4.08
N ASN A 11 -14.45 -5.79 4.14
CA ASN A 11 -14.46 -4.33 4.31
C ASN A 11 -14.15 -3.58 3.02
N LEU A 12 -13.46 -4.22 2.09
CA LEU A 12 -13.04 -3.64 0.81
C LEU A 12 -13.88 -4.13 -0.38
N THR A 13 -13.59 -3.62 -1.58
CA THR A 13 -14.30 -4.04 -2.80
C THR A 13 -14.02 -5.50 -3.13
N LYS A 14 -15.08 -6.27 -3.44
CA LYS A 14 -15.00 -7.70 -3.80
C LYS A 14 -14.11 -7.99 -5.02
N ASN A 15 -14.04 -7.03 -5.94
CA ASN A 15 -13.19 -7.08 -7.11
C ASN A 15 -11.80 -6.54 -6.76
N ILE A 16 -10.80 -7.41 -6.71
CA ILE A 16 -9.41 -7.00 -6.61
C ILE A 16 -8.88 -6.71 -8.02
N LEU A 17 -8.29 -5.53 -8.22
CA LEU A 17 -7.68 -5.14 -9.49
C LEU A 17 -6.27 -5.72 -9.62
N ASP A 18 -6.02 -6.34 -10.77
CA ASP A 18 -4.68 -6.75 -11.19
C ASP A 18 -3.91 -5.54 -11.76
N GLN A 19 -2.87 -5.08 -11.06
CA GLN A 19 -2.02 -3.99 -11.53
C GLN A 19 -1.15 -4.37 -12.74
N LYS A 20 -0.92 -5.67 -13.00
CA LYS A 20 0.03 -6.16 -14.01
C LYS A 20 1.39 -5.44 -13.89
N SER A 21 2.03 -5.12 -15.02
CA SER A 21 3.32 -4.42 -15.06
C SER A 21 3.20 -2.89 -14.98
N SER A 22 2.18 -2.36 -14.29
CA SER A 22 1.88 -0.91 -14.31
C SER A 22 2.20 -0.16 -13.03
N ASN A 23 2.77 -0.84 -12.01
CA ASN A 23 3.19 -0.25 -10.73
C ASN A 23 2.10 0.67 -10.12
N LEU A 24 0.85 0.20 -10.08
CA LEU A 24 -0.30 0.93 -9.50
C LEU A 24 -0.64 0.54 -8.07
N CYS A 25 0.16 -0.30 -7.43
CA CYS A 25 -0.12 -0.83 -6.10
C CYS A 25 -0.40 0.28 -5.08
N VAL A 26 0.36 1.37 -5.11
CA VAL A 26 0.15 2.56 -4.26
C VAL A 26 -1.17 3.28 -4.56
N PRO A 27 -1.42 3.80 -5.77
CA PRO A 27 -2.68 4.48 -6.07
C PRO A 27 -3.91 3.58 -5.94
N ILE A 28 -3.80 2.27 -6.20
CA ILE A 28 -4.90 1.30 -5.96
C ILE A 28 -5.17 1.18 -4.45
N SER A 29 -4.13 1.00 -3.63
CA SER A 29 -4.29 0.93 -2.17
C SER A 29 -4.92 2.21 -1.62
N VAL A 30 -4.43 3.37 -2.03
CA VAL A 30 -4.95 4.67 -1.57
C VAL A 30 -6.37 4.94 -2.07
N THR A 31 -6.71 4.55 -3.31
CA THR A 31 -8.10 4.59 -3.81
C THR A 31 -9.02 3.75 -2.93
N THR A 32 -8.54 2.59 -2.49
CA THR A 32 -9.27 1.69 -1.60
C THR A 32 -9.56 2.36 -0.25
N LEU A 33 -8.55 3.00 0.34
CA LEU A 33 -8.71 3.75 1.59
C LEU A 33 -9.70 4.92 1.44
N LEU A 34 -9.56 5.72 0.36
CA LEU A 34 -10.47 6.84 0.08
C LEU A 34 -11.91 6.38 -0.11
N ARG A 35 -12.14 5.32 -0.89
CA ARG A 35 -13.48 4.77 -1.11
C ARG A 35 -14.11 4.29 0.19
N PHE A 36 -13.32 3.65 1.07
CA PHE A 36 -13.77 3.27 2.41
C PHE A 36 -14.15 4.51 3.24
N ALA A 37 -13.31 5.55 3.24
CA ALA A 37 -13.55 6.77 4.00
C ALA A 37 -14.79 7.55 3.50
N ILE A 38 -14.97 7.69 2.19
CA ILE A 38 -16.16 8.32 1.58
C ILE A 38 -17.43 7.63 2.07
N LYS A 39 -17.44 6.29 2.04
CA LYS A 39 -18.61 5.51 2.43
C LYS A 39 -18.87 5.59 3.93
N ASN A 40 -17.85 5.37 4.77
CA ASN A 40 -18.05 5.17 6.20
C ASN A 40 -17.93 6.46 7.00
N ASP A 41 -16.92 7.29 6.72
CA ASP A 41 -16.68 8.51 7.49
C ASP A 41 -17.66 9.62 7.07
N LEU A 42 -18.01 9.71 5.78
CA LEU A 42 -18.97 10.70 5.28
C LEU A 42 -20.41 10.19 5.16
N SER A 43 -20.63 8.88 5.26
CA SER A 43 -21.93 8.25 5.00
C SER A 43 -22.47 8.54 3.59
N PHE A 44 -21.58 8.71 2.60
CA PHE A 44 -21.97 9.06 1.24
C PHE A 44 -22.39 7.82 0.43
N VAL A 45 -23.50 7.94 -0.30
CA VAL A 45 -24.03 6.90 -1.19
C VAL A 45 -23.87 7.36 -2.64
N ASP A 46 -23.03 6.64 -3.40
CA ASP A 46 -22.75 6.95 -4.80
C ASP A 46 -23.86 6.43 -5.74
N GLN A 47 -25.00 7.12 -5.77
CA GLN A 47 -26.19 6.69 -6.53
C GLN A 47 -26.00 6.75 -8.05
N TYR A 48 -25.08 7.58 -8.53
CA TYR A 48 -24.86 7.86 -9.95
C TYR A 48 -23.52 7.33 -10.46
N ASP A 49 -22.87 6.43 -9.70
CA ASP A 49 -21.58 5.85 -10.05
C ASP A 49 -20.51 6.91 -10.39
N ASN A 50 -20.53 8.06 -9.72
CA ASN A 50 -19.57 9.15 -9.92
C ASN A 50 -18.30 8.98 -9.09
N TYR A 51 -18.35 8.20 -8.03
CA TYR A 51 -17.26 7.90 -7.11
C TYR A 51 -16.91 6.41 -7.15
N THR A 52 -17.01 5.79 -8.34
CA THR A 52 -16.54 4.43 -8.57
C THR A 52 -15.03 4.32 -8.35
N PHE A 53 -14.57 3.11 -8.06
CA PHE A 53 -13.15 2.85 -7.84
C PHE A 53 -12.29 3.35 -9.01
N GLU A 54 -12.71 3.05 -10.24
CA GLU A 54 -11.99 3.42 -11.46
C GLU A 54 -11.96 4.94 -11.70
N LYS A 55 -13.07 5.64 -11.41
CA LYS A 55 -13.12 7.10 -11.51
C LYS A 55 -12.18 7.76 -10.51
N ILE A 56 -12.22 7.35 -9.24
CA ILE A 56 -11.30 7.87 -8.21
C ILE A 56 -9.85 7.55 -8.60
N LEU A 57 -9.54 6.30 -8.98
CA LEU A 57 -8.19 5.90 -9.38
C LEU A 57 -7.68 6.72 -10.57
N THR A 58 -8.54 7.01 -11.55
CA THR A 58 -8.19 7.82 -12.72
C THR A 58 -7.87 9.25 -12.32
N ILE A 59 -8.70 9.87 -11.47
CA ILE A 59 -8.41 11.21 -10.93
C ILE A 59 -7.09 11.22 -10.16
N LEU A 60 -6.84 10.21 -9.33
CA LEU A 60 -5.58 10.11 -8.59
C LEU A 60 -4.36 10.04 -9.53
N THR A 61 -4.43 9.17 -10.54
CA THR A 61 -3.30 8.85 -11.42
C THR A 61 -3.11 9.80 -12.62
N MET A 62 -4.09 10.66 -12.90
CA MET A 62 -4.05 11.60 -14.02
C MET A 62 -4.05 13.07 -13.59
N ILE A 63 -4.57 13.40 -12.40
CA ILE A 63 -4.77 14.79 -11.96
C ILE A 63 -4.06 15.07 -10.64
N VAL A 64 -4.33 14.27 -9.61
CA VAL A 64 -3.80 14.53 -8.25
C VAL A 64 -2.31 14.27 -8.21
N TYR A 65 -1.90 13.09 -8.66
CA TYR A 65 -0.52 12.65 -8.73
C TYR A 65 -0.29 11.96 -10.07
N PRO A 66 -0.24 12.74 -11.17
CA PRO A 66 -0.06 12.20 -12.50
C PRO A 66 1.23 11.40 -12.59
N ARG A 67 1.15 10.24 -13.24
CA ARG A 67 2.29 9.32 -13.40
C ARG A 67 3.54 9.97 -14.01
N SER A 68 3.37 10.98 -14.87
CA SER A 68 4.48 11.74 -15.44
C SER A 68 5.25 12.56 -14.40
N LEU A 69 4.63 12.93 -13.27
CA LEU A 69 5.28 13.58 -12.13
C LEU A 69 5.90 12.58 -11.16
N ALA A 70 5.32 11.37 -11.03
CA ALA A 70 5.83 10.29 -10.17
C ALA A 70 7.18 9.69 -10.63
N GLY A 71 7.70 10.18 -11.77
CA GLY A 71 8.92 9.72 -12.39
C GLY A 71 9.48 10.73 -13.38
N LEU A 72 9.35 12.03 -13.09
CA LEU A 72 9.80 13.08 -14.00
C LEU A 72 11.32 13.00 -14.16
N ASN A 73 11.71 12.30 -15.22
CA ASN A 73 13.08 12.18 -15.65
C ASN A 73 13.53 13.54 -16.18
N LEU A 74 14.25 14.31 -15.35
CA LEU A 74 14.91 15.52 -15.80
C LEU A 74 15.99 15.24 -16.87
N ASN A 75 16.29 13.97 -17.19
CA ASN A 75 17.37 13.59 -18.09
C ASN A 75 17.04 12.37 -19.01
N PRO A 76 16.60 12.59 -20.25
CA PRO A 76 16.05 11.56 -21.16
C PRO A 76 17.05 10.48 -21.65
N LYS A 77 18.25 10.39 -21.07
CA LYS A 77 19.34 9.48 -21.49
C LYS A 77 19.58 8.27 -20.59
N LYS A 78 18.79 8.09 -19.51
CA LYS A 78 18.89 6.92 -18.63
C LYS A 78 17.73 5.95 -18.93
N GLU A 79 18.03 4.66 -19.06
CA GLU A 79 17.06 3.60 -19.34
C GLU A 79 15.96 3.53 -18.26
N GLU A 80 14.72 3.36 -18.70
CA GLU A 80 13.44 3.60 -17.98
C GLU A 80 13.09 2.65 -16.82
N ASN A 81 14.06 2.01 -16.16
CA ASN A 81 13.74 0.93 -15.20
C ASN A 81 13.48 1.39 -13.76
N ASP A 82 13.98 2.56 -13.35
CA ASP A 82 14.00 2.99 -11.93
C ASP A 82 13.08 4.20 -11.61
N PHE A 83 12.24 4.64 -12.55
CA PHE A 83 11.61 5.97 -12.46
C PHE A 83 10.34 6.05 -11.60
N GLN A 84 9.90 4.98 -10.96
CA GLN A 84 8.65 4.99 -10.19
C GLN A 84 8.92 4.59 -8.74
N THR A 85 9.53 5.50 -7.98
CA THR A 85 9.45 5.43 -6.52
C THR A 85 8.00 5.67 -6.11
N ASN A 86 7.26 4.57 -6.00
CA ASN A 86 5.91 4.50 -5.48
C ASN A 86 5.94 4.74 -3.96
N ASP A 87 6.23 5.99 -3.57
CA ASP A 87 6.12 6.41 -2.19
C ASP A 87 4.66 6.73 -1.85
N VAL A 88 4.09 5.91 -0.98
CA VAL A 88 2.72 6.06 -0.50
C VAL A 88 2.54 7.37 0.29
N GLU A 89 3.56 7.84 1.00
CA GLU A 89 3.47 9.09 1.77
C GLU A 89 3.27 10.28 0.85
N THR A 90 4.08 10.39 -0.21
CA THR A 90 3.95 11.47 -1.20
C THR A 90 2.53 11.54 -1.79
N LEU A 91 1.93 10.39 -2.13
CA LEU A 91 0.55 10.36 -2.65
C LEU A 91 -0.47 10.79 -1.57
N LEU A 92 -0.35 10.26 -0.34
CA LEU A 92 -1.23 10.61 0.77
C LEU A 92 -1.14 12.10 1.13
N GLU A 93 0.07 12.67 1.13
CA GLU A 93 0.29 14.09 1.32
C GLU A 93 -0.37 14.90 0.21
N ARG A 94 -0.18 14.52 -1.05
CA ARG A 94 -0.78 15.23 -2.18
C ARG A 94 -2.31 15.19 -2.15
N ILE A 95 -2.89 14.11 -1.65
CA ILE A 95 -4.34 13.97 -1.47
C ILE A 95 -4.84 14.84 -0.32
N CYS A 96 -4.23 14.75 0.87
CA CYS A 96 -4.78 15.40 2.05
C CYS A 96 -4.36 16.87 2.22
N LYS A 97 -3.19 17.26 1.71
CA LYS A 97 -2.64 18.62 1.88
C LYS A 97 -2.88 19.48 0.64
N LYS A 98 -3.14 20.77 0.86
CA LYS A 98 -3.09 21.78 -0.20
C LYS A 98 -1.63 22.06 -0.54
N THR A 99 -1.37 22.37 -1.80
CA THR A 99 -0.07 22.88 -2.24
C THR A 99 -0.17 24.39 -2.43
N TYR A 100 0.96 25.06 -2.68
CA TYR A 100 0.95 26.48 -3.01
C TYR A 100 0.10 26.80 -4.26
N LEU A 101 0.09 25.89 -5.25
CA LEU A 101 -0.53 26.12 -6.56
C LEU A 101 -1.91 25.47 -6.72
N TYR A 102 -2.23 24.47 -5.91
CA TYR A 102 -3.42 23.65 -6.09
C TYR A 102 -4.07 23.29 -4.76
N THR A 103 -5.40 23.16 -4.81
CA THR A 103 -6.18 22.54 -3.73
C THR A 103 -5.74 21.09 -3.47
N SER A 104 -6.19 20.54 -2.34
CA SER A 104 -5.88 19.16 -1.95
C SER A 104 -6.44 18.17 -2.96
N GLY A 105 -5.78 17.03 -3.14
CA GLY A 105 -6.30 16.00 -4.05
C GLY A 105 -7.66 15.46 -3.62
N TRP A 106 -7.95 15.45 -2.31
CA TRP A 106 -9.29 15.15 -1.80
C TRP A 106 -10.33 16.10 -2.36
N GLU A 107 -10.08 17.41 -2.36
CA GLU A 107 -11.03 18.39 -2.89
C GLU A 107 -11.29 18.20 -4.39
N ILE A 108 -10.25 17.83 -5.15
CA ILE A 108 -10.38 17.50 -6.58
C ILE A 108 -11.26 16.26 -6.77
N VAL A 109 -11.04 15.21 -5.97
CA VAL A 109 -11.86 13.99 -6.01
C VAL A 109 -13.31 14.31 -5.59
N ARG A 110 -13.48 15.09 -4.53
CA ARG A 110 -14.79 15.43 -3.92
C ARG A 110 -15.67 16.25 -4.86
N THR A 111 -15.10 17.13 -5.67
CA THR A 111 -15.86 18.05 -6.54
C THR A 111 -15.98 17.58 -8.00
N GLN A 112 -15.69 16.30 -8.27
CA GLN A 112 -15.71 15.75 -9.63
C GLN A 112 -17.12 15.66 -10.27
N SER A 113 -18.19 15.83 -9.49
CA SER A 113 -19.58 15.72 -9.95
C SER A 113 -20.53 16.54 -9.08
N TYR A 114 -21.67 16.95 -9.63
CA TYR A 114 -22.72 17.70 -8.93
C TYR A 114 -23.26 17.00 -7.68
N SER A 115 -23.35 15.67 -7.68
CA SER A 115 -23.73 14.89 -6.51
C SER A 115 -22.47 14.55 -5.71
N GLU A 116 -21.90 15.54 -5.04
CA GLU A 116 -20.64 15.41 -4.29
C GLU A 116 -20.83 14.97 -2.82
N PRO A 117 -19.82 14.32 -2.22
CA PRO A 117 -19.74 14.14 -0.78
C PRO A 117 -19.72 15.48 -0.05
N ALA A 118 -20.22 15.46 1.19
CA ALA A 118 -20.19 16.63 2.07
C ALA A 118 -18.77 17.21 2.21
N GLU A 119 -18.70 18.54 2.32
CA GLU A 119 -17.46 19.24 2.58
C GLU A 119 -16.75 18.65 3.80
N SER A 120 -15.45 18.38 3.65
CA SER A 120 -14.69 17.60 4.62
C SER A 120 -13.19 17.78 4.45
N THR A 121 -12.45 17.59 5.54
CA THR A 121 -10.99 17.50 5.53
C THR A 121 -10.52 16.07 5.34
N CYS A 122 -9.32 15.91 4.77
CA CYS A 122 -8.62 14.64 4.63
C CYS A 122 -7.41 14.64 5.55
N GLU A 123 -7.27 13.58 6.33
CA GLU A 123 -6.11 13.35 7.19
C GLU A 123 -5.62 11.92 7.03
N PHE A 124 -4.31 11.73 7.09
CA PHE A 124 -3.70 10.40 7.14
C PHE A 124 -2.75 10.30 8.33
N GLU A 125 -2.61 9.09 8.86
CA GLU A 125 -1.78 8.78 10.01
C GLU A 125 -0.90 7.56 9.73
N LYS A 126 0.31 7.56 10.30
CA LYS A 126 1.17 6.37 10.33
C LYS A 126 0.72 5.48 11.46
N VAL A 127 0.43 4.23 11.15
CA VAL A 127 0.00 3.20 12.08
C VAL A 127 1.12 2.17 12.19
N LEU A 128 1.48 1.82 13.42
CA LEU A 128 2.51 0.81 13.70
C LEU A 128 1.84 -0.55 13.92
N LEU A 129 2.01 -1.45 12.96
CA LEU A 129 1.56 -2.84 13.05
C LEU A 129 2.48 -3.62 13.99
N ASN A 130 1.87 -4.43 14.86
CA ASN A 130 2.54 -5.34 15.79
C ASN A 130 1.62 -6.51 16.16
N GLU A 131 2.12 -7.46 16.96
CA GLU A 131 1.35 -8.64 17.33
C GLU A 131 0.05 -8.35 18.09
N ASN A 132 -0.03 -7.21 18.79
CA ASN A 132 -1.17 -6.77 19.58
C ASN A 132 -2.06 -5.78 18.82
N TYR A 133 -1.77 -5.50 17.54
CA TYR A 133 -2.54 -4.54 16.76
C TYR A 133 -3.99 -5.01 16.58
N VAL A 134 -4.94 -4.13 16.89
CA VAL A 134 -6.37 -4.36 16.75
C VAL A 134 -6.87 -3.65 15.51
N PHE A 135 -7.46 -4.41 14.59
CA PHE A 135 -8.01 -3.87 13.36
C PHE A 135 -9.21 -2.96 13.64
N SER A 136 -9.15 -1.72 13.15
CA SER A 136 -10.24 -0.75 13.24
C SER A 136 -10.77 -0.33 11.87
N ARG A 137 -9.89 -0.18 10.89
CA ARG A 137 -10.22 0.18 9.50
C ARG A 137 -9.13 -0.28 8.53
N PRO A 138 -9.41 -0.30 7.22
CA PRO A 138 -8.41 -0.65 6.23
C PRO A 138 -7.17 0.24 6.28
N LEU A 139 -6.01 -0.37 6.04
CA LEU A 139 -4.70 0.30 6.01
C LEU A 139 -3.96 0.02 4.71
N SER A 140 -3.16 0.98 4.25
CA SER A 140 -2.16 0.71 3.22
C SER A 140 -0.91 0.14 3.89
N VAL A 141 -0.49 -1.07 3.51
CA VAL A 141 0.62 -1.81 4.10
C VAL A 141 1.65 -2.15 3.03
N THR A 142 2.94 -2.02 3.34
CA THR A 142 4.01 -2.39 2.39
C THR A 142 4.47 -3.82 2.67
N GLY A 143 4.21 -4.71 1.73
CA GLY A 143 4.73 -6.08 1.73
C GLY A 143 6.17 -6.13 1.21
N ALA A 144 6.97 -7.02 1.78
CA ALA A 144 8.31 -7.36 1.32
C ALA A 144 8.35 -8.86 0.98
N TYR A 145 8.79 -9.18 -0.23
CA TYR A 145 8.92 -10.55 -0.72
C TYR A 145 10.33 -10.80 -1.21
N PHE A 146 10.94 -11.89 -0.75
CA PHE A 146 12.27 -12.25 -1.19
C PHE A 146 12.21 -13.14 -2.43
N LEU A 147 12.54 -12.56 -3.59
CA LEU A 147 12.61 -13.25 -4.87
C LEU A 147 13.90 -14.10 -4.92
N PRO A 148 13.81 -15.43 -5.09
CA PRO A 148 15.00 -16.26 -5.28
C PRO A 148 15.62 -16.02 -6.66
N THR A 149 16.88 -16.41 -6.82
CA THR A 149 17.55 -16.41 -8.13
C THR A 149 16.70 -17.12 -9.17
N ARG A 150 16.53 -16.51 -10.34
CA ARG A 150 15.74 -17.08 -11.44
C ARG A 150 16.43 -16.85 -12.78
N ARG A 151 16.24 -17.79 -13.69
CA ARG A 151 16.67 -17.67 -15.08
C ARG A 151 15.46 -17.52 -15.99
N ILE A 152 15.38 -16.43 -16.74
CA ILE A 152 14.28 -16.14 -17.68
C ILE A 152 14.91 -15.85 -19.03
N ASP A 153 14.49 -16.58 -20.08
CA ASP A 153 14.98 -16.41 -21.45
C ASP A 153 16.51 -16.40 -21.58
N GLY A 154 17.17 -17.23 -20.76
CA GLY A 154 18.63 -17.35 -20.71
C GLY A 154 19.34 -16.32 -19.84
N ILE A 155 18.64 -15.30 -19.33
CA ILE A 155 19.15 -14.22 -18.47
C ILE A 155 18.98 -14.62 -17.01
N ASP A 156 20.07 -14.54 -16.24
CA ASP A 156 20.06 -14.78 -14.79
C ASP A 156 19.72 -13.49 -14.03
N TYR A 157 18.71 -13.58 -13.17
CA TYR A 157 18.30 -12.52 -12.27
C TYR A 157 18.72 -12.90 -10.84
N PRO A 158 19.46 -12.03 -10.14
CA PRO A 158 19.91 -12.29 -8.78
C PRO A 158 18.75 -12.29 -7.78
N GLU A 159 19.04 -12.66 -6.54
CA GLU A 159 18.06 -12.54 -5.46
C GLU A 159 17.81 -11.06 -5.16
N GLU A 160 16.54 -10.71 -4.94
CA GLU A 160 16.14 -9.33 -4.72
C GLU A 160 14.93 -9.26 -3.79
N VAL A 161 14.88 -8.22 -2.96
CA VAL A 161 13.68 -7.91 -2.19
C VAL A 161 12.75 -7.09 -3.06
N PHE A 162 11.58 -7.64 -3.29
CA PHE A 162 10.49 -6.96 -3.96
C PHE A 162 9.55 -6.33 -2.93
N PHE A 163 9.34 -5.02 -3.05
CA PHE A 163 8.36 -4.28 -2.25
C PHE A 163 7.06 -4.06 -3.01
N HIS A 164 5.94 -4.28 -2.34
CA HIS A 164 4.62 -4.14 -2.94
C HIS A 164 3.62 -3.54 -1.97
N GLN A 165 2.92 -2.48 -2.39
CA GLN A 165 1.84 -1.92 -1.59
C GLN A 165 0.59 -2.80 -1.66
N MET A 166 0.07 -3.16 -0.49
CA MET A 166 -1.15 -3.94 -0.29
C MET A 166 -2.13 -3.15 0.57
N THR A 167 -3.37 -3.64 0.64
CA THR A 167 -4.38 -3.07 1.55
C THR A 167 -4.83 -4.10 2.56
N LEU A 168 -4.74 -3.76 3.84
CA LEU A 168 -5.26 -4.58 4.94
C LEU A 168 -6.78 -4.50 4.95
N ASP A 169 -7.45 -5.63 4.73
CA ASP A 169 -8.91 -5.73 4.77
C ASP A 169 -9.42 -5.97 6.19
N ARG A 170 -8.77 -6.86 6.94
CA ARG A 170 -9.17 -7.28 8.29
C ARG A 170 -8.06 -8.09 8.97
N ILE A 171 -8.28 -8.41 10.25
CA ILE A 171 -7.55 -9.46 10.96
C ILE A 171 -8.50 -10.61 11.24
N GLU A 172 -8.07 -11.84 10.92
CA GLU A 172 -8.86 -13.05 11.11
C GLU A 172 -7.94 -14.17 11.63
N ASN A 173 -8.28 -14.75 12.79
CA ASN A 173 -7.50 -15.82 13.44
C ASN A 173 -6.00 -15.46 13.66
N GLY A 174 -5.71 -14.21 14.04
CA GLY A 174 -4.34 -13.75 14.25
C GLY A 174 -3.52 -13.55 12.97
N GLU A 175 -4.20 -13.45 11.81
CA GLU A 175 -3.59 -13.16 10.52
C GLU A 175 -4.11 -11.85 9.93
N TYR A 176 -3.19 -11.02 9.46
CA TYR A 176 -3.48 -9.91 8.54
C TYR A 176 -3.97 -10.48 7.22
N VAL A 177 -5.17 -10.10 6.80
CA VAL A 177 -5.75 -10.46 5.51
C VAL A 177 -5.56 -9.27 4.56
N LEU A 178 -4.65 -9.42 3.61
CA LEU A 178 -4.19 -8.37 2.71
C LEU A 178 -4.73 -8.58 1.29
N GLN A 179 -5.25 -7.52 0.68
CA GLN A 179 -5.47 -7.46 -0.76
C GLN A 179 -4.14 -7.20 -1.47
N ASN A 180 -3.76 -8.15 -2.31
CA ASN A 180 -2.61 -8.04 -3.19
C ASN A 180 -3.07 -7.62 -4.57
N THR A 181 -2.40 -6.68 -5.22
CA THR A 181 -2.81 -6.22 -6.56
C THR A 181 -1.93 -6.80 -7.66
N GLN A 182 -0.85 -7.51 -7.31
CA GLN A 182 0.04 -8.15 -8.27
C GLN A 182 -0.19 -9.65 -8.31
N PHE A 183 -0.96 -10.10 -9.29
CA PHE A 183 -1.33 -11.51 -9.39
C PHE A 183 -0.23 -12.31 -10.08
N SER A 184 0.16 -13.42 -9.47
CA SER A 184 0.92 -14.48 -10.14
C SER A 184 0.48 -15.83 -9.58
N VAL A 185 0.94 -16.93 -10.19
CA VAL A 185 0.69 -18.29 -9.67
C VAL A 185 1.15 -18.40 -8.20
N ASN A 186 2.20 -17.67 -7.82
CA ASN A 186 2.77 -17.67 -6.47
C ASN A 186 2.31 -16.49 -5.61
N HIS A 187 1.53 -15.57 -6.18
CA HIS A 187 1.06 -14.35 -5.51
C HIS A 187 -0.46 -14.29 -5.64
N PRO A 188 -1.18 -14.98 -4.73
CA PRO A 188 -2.62 -14.98 -4.77
C PRO A 188 -3.16 -13.55 -4.55
N PRO A 189 -4.38 -13.28 -5.02
CA PRO A 189 -5.06 -12.00 -4.84
C PRO A 189 -5.32 -11.65 -3.36
N VAL A 190 -5.37 -12.65 -2.48
CA VAL A 190 -5.42 -12.46 -1.02
C VAL A 190 -4.20 -13.11 -0.39
N ILE A 191 -3.45 -12.32 0.37
CA ILE A 191 -2.28 -12.77 1.14
C ILE A 191 -2.65 -12.76 2.62
N LYS A 192 -2.27 -13.83 3.33
CA LYS A 192 -2.43 -13.94 4.78
C LYS A 192 -1.07 -13.98 5.47
N ILE A 193 -0.88 -13.09 6.44
CA ILE A 193 0.37 -13.01 7.20
C ILE A 193 0.03 -13.03 8.69
N LYS A 194 0.59 -13.98 9.45
CA LYS A 194 0.41 -14.02 10.91
C LYS A 194 0.91 -12.75 11.57
N GLN A 195 0.20 -12.23 12.56
CA GLN A 195 0.64 -11.07 13.36
C GLN A 195 1.95 -11.32 14.11
N THR A 196 2.24 -12.59 14.41
CA THR A 196 3.50 -13.03 15.03
C THR A 196 4.63 -13.25 14.02
N ARG A 197 4.37 -13.08 12.71
CA ARG A 197 5.43 -13.18 11.70
C ARG A 197 6.39 -12.00 11.90
N PRO A 198 7.71 -12.20 11.74
CA PRO A 198 8.63 -11.08 11.79
C PRO A 198 8.30 -9.99 10.76
N TYR A 199 8.74 -8.78 11.06
CA TYR A 199 8.58 -7.61 10.22
C TYR A 199 9.85 -7.36 9.41
N TYR A 200 9.71 -6.89 8.18
CA TYR A 200 10.86 -6.49 7.39
C TYR A 200 11.36 -5.11 7.85
N ASP A 201 12.68 -4.97 7.98
CA ASP A 201 13.36 -3.70 8.19
C ASP A 201 14.65 -3.67 7.37
N SER A 202 15.24 -2.48 7.23
CA SER A 202 16.47 -2.24 6.48
C SER A 202 17.61 -3.14 6.94
N SER A 203 18.41 -3.58 5.96
CA SER A 203 19.52 -4.49 6.24
C SER A 203 20.53 -3.94 7.24
N SER A 204 20.83 -2.65 7.13
CA SER A 204 21.69 -1.94 8.08
C SER A 204 21.14 -1.99 9.50
N PHE A 205 19.84 -1.75 9.70
CA PHE A 205 19.24 -1.72 11.03
C PHE A 205 19.24 -3.10 11.69
N VAL A 206 18.72 -4.13 10.99
CA VAL A 206 18.63 -5.49 11.54
C VAL A 206 20.01 -6.10 11.77
N THR A 207 20.98 -5.85 10.88
CA THR A 207 22.36 -6.32 11.06
C THR A 207 23.02 -5.66 12.26
N ASN A 208 22.82 -4.35 12.46
CA ASN A 208 23.34 -3.65 13.63
C ASN A 208 22.70 -4.16 14.92
N LEU A 209 21.38 -4.36 14.93
CA LEU A 209 20.65 -4.93 16.07
C LEU A 209 21.20 -6.31 16.45
N PHE A 210 21.37 -7.18 15.45
CA PHE A 210 21.91 -8.52 15.64
C PHE A 210 23.35 -8.49 16.17
N ASN A 211 24.20 -7.63 15.62
CA ASN A 211 25.59 -7.49 16.08
C ASN A 211 25.68 -6.97 17.53
N GLN A 212 24.74 -6.15 17.98
CA GLN A 212 24.73 -5.58 19.33
C GLN A 212 24.13 -6.52 20.37
N THR A 213 23.07 -7.25 20.02
CA THR A 213 22.25 -8.01 20.97
C THR A 213 22.39 -9.52 20.84
N GLY A 214 22.90 -10.00 19.71
CA GLY A 214 22.91 -11.43 19.34
C GLY A 214 21.55 -11.97 18.90
N ASP A 215 20.53 -11.12 18.78
CA ASP A 215 19.16 -11.50 18.39
C ASP A 215 18.53 -10.45 17.45
N ASN A 216 17.36 -10.77 16.89
CA ASN A 216 16.62 -9.90 15.97
C ASN A 216 15.32 -9.36 16.57
N PHE A 217 15.23 -9.29 17.90
CA PHE A 217 14.12 -8.63 18.57
C PHE A 217 14.43 -7.15 18.80
N TYR A 218 13.60 -6.30 18.23
CA TYR A 218 13.52 -4.90 18.62
C TYR A 218 12.62 -4.80 19.84
N ASP A 219 13.12 -4.15 20.90
CA ASP A 219 12.42 -3.94 22.16
C ASP A 219 12.75 -2.52 22.66
N ASP A 220 11.75 -1.65 22.71
CA ASP A 220 11.88 -0.28 23.24
C ASP A 220 11.26 -0.14 24.64
N GLY A 221 10.88 -1.24 25.28
CA GLY A 221 10.21 -1.31 26.57
C GLY A 221 8.68 -1.20 26.51
N VAL A 222 8.11 -0.80 25.37
CA VAL A 222 6.65 -0.73 25.13
C VAL A 222 6.25 -1.71 24.03
N LEU A 223 7.09 -1.82 23.02
CA LEU A 223 6.88 -2.61 21.82
C LEU A 223 8.00 -3.61 21.64
N LYS A 224 7.59 -4.87 21.46
CA LYS A 224 8.49 -5.95 21.10
C LYS A 224 8.10 -6.52 19.75
N MET A 225 9.05 -6.56 18.83
CA MET A 225 8.84 -7.15 17.51
C MET A 225 10.06 -7.90 17.04
N LYS A 226 9.83 -8.96 16.26
CA LYS A 226 10.91 -9.70 15.60
C LYS A 226 11.13 -9.11 14.21
N LEU A 227 12.38 -8.84 13.84
CA LEU A 227 12.76 -8.19 12.59
C LEU A 227 13.53 -9.12 11.64
N VAL A 228 13.39 -8.94 10.34
CA VAL A 228 14.13 -9.67 9.31
C VAL A 228 14.59 -8.71 8.22
N ASN A 229 15.63 -9.11 7.49
CA ASN A 229 16.09 -8.43 6.28
C ASN A 229 16.54 -9.50 5.26
N GLU A 230 16.92 -9.10 4.06
CA GLU A 230 17.38 -10.00 3.00
C GLU A 230 18.65 -10.80 3.32
N THR A 231 19.48 -10.33 4.25
CA THR A 231 20.74 -10.99 4.64
C THR A 231 20.58 -11.92 5.85
N LEU A 232 19.55 -11.69 6.67
CA LEU A 232 19.35 -12.29 7.99
C LEU A 232 17.88 -12.65 8.19
N PHE A 233 17.64 -13.95 8.40
CA PHE A 233 16.38 -14.53 8.87
C PHE A 233 15.16 -14.42 7.92
N MET A 234 15.24 -13.69 6.80
CA MET A 234 14.19 -13.66 5.80
C MET A 234 14.20 -14.92 4.93
N ASN A 235 13.13 -15.70 5.00
CA ASN A 235 12.96 -16.88 4.16
C ASN A 235 12.59 -16.50 2.71
N LYS A 236 13.16 -17.23 1.74
CA LYS A 236 12.79 -17.15 0.33
C LYS A 236 11.34 -17.57 0.11
N ASN A 237 10.72 -17.02 -0.92
CA ASN A 237 9.33 -17.30 -1.29
C ASN A 237 8.28 -17.02 -0.19
N CYS A 238 8.59 -16.11 0.73
CA CYS A 238 7.71 -15.76 1.84
C CYS A 238 7.43 -14.26 1.83
N TRP A 239 6.17 -13.90 2.08
CA TRP A 239 5.77 -12.52 2.33
C TRP A 239 6.00 -12.14 3.79
N TYR A 240 6.62 -10.98 3.96
CA TYR A 240 6.74 -10.20 5.17
C TYR A 240 6.07 -8.84 4.91
N HIS A 241 5.94 -8.02 5.93
CA HIS A 241 5.54 -6.63 5.75
C HIS A 241 6.39 -5.72 6.63
N LEU A 242 6.49 -4.47 6.21
CA LEU A 242 7.02 -3.43 7.06
C LEU A 242 6.06 -3.20 8.24
N PRO A 243 6.57 -2.76 9.40
CA PRO A 243 5.73 -2.46 10.55
C PRO A 243 4.91 -1.18 10.33
N GLN A 244 5.35 -0.31 9.42
CA GLN A 244 4.67 0.93 9.08
C GLN A 244 3.52 0.68 8.10
N ALA A 245 2.35 1.20 8.45
CA ALA A 245 1.15 1.20 7.64
C ALA A 245 0.49 2.59 7.68
N TYR A 246 -0.46 2.84 6.79
CA TYR A 246 -1.11 4.14 6.66
C TYR A 246 -2.63 4.02 6.71
N SER A 247 -3.24 4.82 7.57
CA SER A 247 -4.69 5.01 7.68
C SER A 247 -5.05 6.36 7.07
N LEU A 248 -6.19 6.45 6.37
CA LEU A 248 -6.73 7.69 5.82
C LEU A 248 -8.16 7.87 6.32
N THR A 249 -8.48 9.08 6.77
CA THR A 249 -9.78 9.46 7.33
C THR A 249 -10.31 10.73 6.66
N LEU A 250 -11.64 10.85 6.59
CA LEU A 250 -12.32 12.07 6.16
C LEU A 250 -13.17 12.62 7.31
N LYS A 251 -13.10 13.92 7.58
CA LYS A 251 -13.87 14.56 8.67
C LYS A 251 -14.76 15.65 8.10
N LYS A 252 -16.07 15.58 8.34
CA LYS A 252 -17.02 16.63 7.94
C LYS A 252 -16.65 17.96 8.58
N ILE A 253 -16.83 19.04 7.83
CA ILE A 253 -16.73 20.42 8.31
C ILE A 253 -18.10 20.89 8.76
#